data_AF-A0A372JA53-F1
#
_entry.id   AF-A0A372JA53-F1
#
_cell.length_a   1.000
_cell.length_b   1.000
_cell.length_c   1.000
_cell.angle_alpha   90.00
_cell.angle_beta   90.00
_cell.angle_gamma   90.00
#
_symmetry.space_group_name_H-M   'P 1'
#
loop_
_entity.id
_entity.type
_entity.pdbx_description
1 polymer ?
#
loop_
_entity_poly.entity_id
_entity_poly.type
_entity_poly.pdbx_seq_one_letter_code
_entity_poly.pdbx_strand_id
1 'polypeptide(L)'
;MAEELRICLPDPADVADLDAARTAIDTIDAALADLLARRAAMAGVVQRLKPVGGFAGRNPERERRIVAAMAERAPALGAERLARIMNAVIEAGLEVAEESATHASP
;
A
#
# COMPACT_ATOMS: atom_id res chain seq x y z
N MET A 1 2.11 8.89 -18.85
CA MET A 1 1.67 7.56 -19.30
C MET A 1 1.24 6.77 -18.08
N ALA A 2 0.02 6.22 -18.06
CA ALA A 2 -0.39 5.29 -17.02
C ALA A 2 0.19 3.91 -17.34
N GLU A 3 0.67 3.22 -16.32
CA GLU A 3 1.20 1.86 -16.43
C GLU A 3 0.16 0.90 -15.85
N GLU A 4 -0.11 -0.18 -16.57
CA GLU A 4 -1.13 -1.17 -16.20
C GLU A 4 -0.44 -2.40 -15.62
N LEU A 5 -0.75 -2.72 -14.36
CA LEU A 5 -0.32 -3.96 -13.73
C LEU A 5 -1.41 -5.02 -13.93
N ARG A 6 -1.11 -6.05 -14.71
CA ARG A 6 -1.99 -7.23 -14.87
C ARG A 6 -1.49 -8.36 -14.00
N ILE A 7 -2.37 -8.86 -13.13
CA ILE A 7 -2.06 -9.92 -12.17
C ILE A 7 -3.06 -11.05 -12.40
N CYS A 8 -2.56 -12.26 -12.60
CA CYS A 8 -3.38 -13.46 -12.53
C CYS A 8 -3.55 -13.84 -11.06
N LEU A 9 -4.68 -13.46 -10.46
CA LEU A 9 -4.98 -13.83 -9.09
C LEU A 9 -5.37 -15.32 -9.02
N PRO A 10 -4.69 -16.13 -8.21
CA PRO A 10 -5.06 -17.53 -8.02
C PRO A 10 -6.38 -17.62 -7.26
N ASP A 11 -7.27 -18.53 -7.68
CA ASP A 11 -8.48 -18.86 -6.92
C ASP A 11 -8.11 -19.83 -5.79
N PRO A 12 -8.39 -19.50 -4.52
CA PRO A 12 -8.17 -20.42 -3.41
C PRO A 12 -8.84 -21.80 -3.60
N ALA A 13 -9.92 -21.89 -4.38
CA ALA A 13 -10.60 -23.16 -4.68
C ALA A 13 -9.78 -24.10 -5.59
N ASP A 14 -8.85 -23.55 -6.38
CA ASP A 14 -8.01 -24.31 -7.31
C ASP A 14 -6.70 -24.81 -6.67
N VAL A 15 -6.45 -24.45 -5.41
CA VAL A 15 -5.21 -24.78 -4.69
C VAL A 15 -5.36 -26.15 -4.01
N ALA A 16 -4.62 -27.15 -4.52
CA ALA A 16 -4.75 -28.54 -4.07
C ALA A 16 -3.84 -28.92 -2.89
N ASP A 17 -2.73 -28.20 -2.68
CA ASP A 17 -1.74 -28.50 -1.64
C ASP A 17 -1.02 -27.25 -1.11
N LEU A 18 -0.18 -27.46 -0.09
CA LEU A 18 0.53 -26.40 0.62
C LEU A 18 1.56 -25.67 -0.26
N ASP A 19 2.23 -26.37 -1.16
CA ASP A 19 3.28 -25.76 -1.98
C ASP A 19 2.64 -24.91 -3.10
N ALA A 20 1.51 -25.37 -3.64
CA ALA A 20 0.66 -24.56 -4.51
C ALA A 20 0.14 -23.30 -3.79
N ALA A 21 -0.30 -23.43 -2.53
CA ALA A 21 -0.76 -22.29 -1.74
C ALA A 21 0.33 -21.24 -1.51
N ARG A 22 1.57 -21.68 -1.21
CA ARG A 22 2.72 -20.79 -1.04
C ARG A 22 3.09 -20.08 -2.33
N THR A 23 3.14 -20.81 -3.44
CA THR A 23 3.41 -20.23 -4.77
C THR A 23 2.36 -19.17 -5.15
N ALA A 24 1.09 -19.43 -4.80
CA ALA A 24 0.00 -18.46 -4.98
C ALA A 24 0.21 -17.19 -4.13
N ILE A 25 0.64 -17.34 -2.87
CA ILE A 25 0.98 -16.21 -1.99
C ILE A 25 2.17 -15.42 -2.56
N ASP A 26 3.24 -16.09 -2.98
CA ASP A 26 4.42 -15.43 -3.55
C ASP A 26 4.07 -14.58 -4.78
N THR A 27 3.14 -15.06 -5.60
CA THR A 27 2.62 -14.31 -6.77
C THR A 27 1.88 -13.06 -6.35
N ILE A 28 1.04 -13.15 -5.31
CA ILE A 28 0.31 -12.01 -4.75
C ILE A 28 1.29 -11.01 -4.11
N ASP A 29 2.30 -11.51 -3.39
CA ASP A 29 3.28 -10.68 -2.69
C ASP A 29 4.19 -9.92 -3.65
N ALA A 30 4.57 -10.52 -4.78
CA ALA A 30 5.29 -9.83 -5.85
C ALA A 30 4.47 -8.65 -6.39
N ALA A 31 3.18 -8.88 -6.68
CA ALA A 31 2.30 -7.81 -7.12
C ALA A 31 2.07 -6.75 -6.04
N LEU A 32 1.98 -7.15 -4.77
CA LEU A 32 1.86 -6.24 -3.64
C LEU A 32 3.10 -5.35 -3.53
N ALA A 33 4.31 -5.89 -3.74
CA ALA A 33 5.55 -5.13 -3.72
C ALA A 33 5.55 -4.01 -4.77
N ASP A 34 5.16 -4.32 -6.02
CA ASP A 34 5.05 -3.33 -7.10
C ASP A 34 4.03 -2.22 -6.76
N LEU A 35 2.87 -2.61 -6.23
CA LEU A 35 1.83 -1.67 -5.82
C LEU A 35 2.29 -0.79 -4.66
N LEU A 36 3.01 -1.34 -3.68
CA LEU A 36 3.56 -0.60 -2.54
C LEU A 36 4.62 0.40 -3.00
N ALA A 37 5.53 0.00 -3.89
CA ALA A 37 6.54 0.88 -4.46
C ALA A 37 5.90 2.06 -5.20
N ARG A 38 4.90 1.78 -6.05
CA ARG A 38 4.12 2.81 -6.76
C ARG A 38 3.40 3.75 -5.79
N ARG A 39 2.80 3.18 -4.73
CA ARG A 39 2.07 3.95 -3.71
C ARG A 39 3.00 4.86 -2.92
N ALA A 40 4.19 4.39 -2.54
CA ALA A 40 5.20 5.19 -1.86
C ALA A 40 5.69 6.34 -2.76
N ALA A 41 5.95 6.08 -4.04
CA ALA A 41 6.30 7.14 -4.99
C ALA A 41 5.21 8.22 -5.10
N MET A 42 3.93 7.81 -5.11
CA MET A 42 2.81 8.74 -5.11
C MET A 42 2.66 9.49 -3.78
N ALA A 43 2.96 8.85 -2.64
CA ALA A 43 3.04 9.54 -1.35
C ALA A 43 4.10 10.65 -1.39
N GLY A 44 5.27 10.39 -1.97
CA GLY A 44 6.31 11.41 -2.18
C GLY A 44 5.83 12.60 -3.05
N VAL A 45 5.07 12.34 -4.12
CA VAL A 45 4.42 13.40 -4.90
C VAL A 45 3.49 14.23 -4.03
N VAL A 46 2.60 13.57 -3.27
CA VAL A 46 1.66 14.24 -2.35
C VAL A 46 2.42 15.09 -1.32
N GLN A 47 3.52 14.59 -0.76
CA GLN A 47 4.31 15.31 0.23
C GLN A 47 4.93 16.59 -0.33
N ARG A 48 5.45 16.57 -1.56
CA ARG A 48 5.96 17.78 -2.24
C ARG A 48 4.89 18.83 -2.52
N LEU A 49 3.63 18.41 -2.64
CA LEU A 49 2.50 19.31 -2.91
C LEU A 49 1.85 19.87 -1.64
N LYS A 50 2.10 19.27 -0.48
CA LYS A 50 1.49 19.72 0.78
C LYS A 50 2.20 20.95 1.33
N PRO A 51 1.47 21.91 1.93
CA PRO A 51 2.07 23.01 2.67
C PRO A 51 2.77 22.55 3.96
N VAL A 52 2.27 21.47 4.57
CA VAL A 52 2.90 20.79 5.72
C VAL A 52 3.14 19.34 5.34
N GLY A 53 4.42 18.99 5.17
CA GLY A 53 4.87 17.65 4.78
C GLY A 53 5.08 16.69 5.95
N GLY A 54 5.59 15.50 5.64
CA GLY A 54 5.96 14.45 6.59
C GLY A 54 4.79 13.95 7.46
N PHE A 55 5.14 13.46 8.64
CA PHE A 55 4.18 12.99 9.65
C PHE A 55 3.25 14.10 10.17
N ALA A 56 3.72 15.35 10.23
CA ALA A 56 2.90 16.49 10.66
C ALA A 56 1.73 16.78 9.68
N GLY A 57 1.88 16.41 8.41
CA GLY A 57 0.86 16.53 7.38
C GLY A 57 -0.14 15.37 7.30
N ARG A 58 -0.19 14.48 8.30
CA ARG A 58 -1.15 13.35 8.32
C ARG A 58 -2.58 13.85 8.50
N ASN A 59 -3.52 13.12 7.90
CA ASN A 59 -4.94 13.46 7.94
C ASN A 59 -5.74 12.23 8.39
N PRO A 60 -6.02 12.09 9.70
CA PRO A 60 -6.70 10.92 10.24
C PRO A 60 -8.07 10.64 9.62
N GLU A 61 -8.79 11.68 9.19
CA GLU A 61 -10.10 11.51 8.54
C GLU A 61 -9.96 10.90 7.14
N ARG A 62 -8.99 11.38 6.36
CA ARG A 62 -8.68 10.79 5.05
C ARG A 62 -8.22 9.34 5.20
N GLU A 63 -7.40 9.06 6.20
CA GLU A 63 -6.92 7.69 6.51
C GLU A 63 -8.08 6.76 6.88
N ARG A 64 -9.02 7.21 7.72
CA ARG A 64 -10.24 6.45 8.03
C ARG A 64 -11.10 6.17 6.80
N ARG A 65 -11.26 7.14 5.89
CA ARG A 65 -12.01 6.93 4.63
C ARG A 65 -11.37 5.90 3.72
N ILE A 66 -10.04 5.86 3.64
CA ILE A 66 -9.31 4.82 2.90
C ILE A 66 -9.63 3.45 3.48
N VAL A 67 -9.53 3.29 4.80
CA VAL A 67 -9.81 2.03 5.50
C VAL A 67 -11.25 1.58 5.28
N ALA A 68 -12.23 2.48 5.38
CA ALA A 68 -13.64 2.17 5.14
C ALA A 68 -13.87 1.64 3.71
N ALA A 69 -13.32 2.31 2.70
CA ALA A 69 -13.41 1.88 1.31
C ALA A 69 -12.72 0.54 1.05
N MET A 70 -11.64 0.23 1.76
CA MET A 70 -11.00 -1.08 1.70
C MET A 70 -11.82 -2.17 2.39
N ALA A 71 -12.48 -1.85 3.51
CA ALA A 71 -13.30 -2.80 4.25
C ALA A 71 -14.55 -3.24 3.45
N GLU A 72 -15.11 -2.35 2.63
CA GLU A 72 -16.18 -2.71 1.68
C GLU A 72 -15.72 -3.77 0.66
N ARG A 73 -14.44 -3.71 0.25
CA ARG A 73 -13.85 -4.64 -0.74
C ARG A 73 -13.32 -5.93 -0.10
N ALA A 74 -12.84 -5.85 1.13
CA ALA A 74 -12.27 -6.96 1.89
C ALA A 74 -13.00 -7.15 3.23
N PRO A 75 -14.29 -7.51 3.20
CA PRO A 75 -15.12 -7.59 4.41
C PRO A 75 -14.57 -8.59 5.44
N ALA A 76 -13.93 -9.67 4.97
CA ALA A 76 -13.32 -10.69 5.83
C ALA A 76 -12.16 -10.14 6.71
N LEU A 77 -11.45 -9.10 6.26
CA LEU A 77 -10.39 -8.46 7.06
C LEU A 77 -10.97 -7.46 8.07
N GLY A 78 -12.04 -6.76 7.69
CA GLY A 78 -12.68 -5.74 8.50
C GLY A 78 -11.83 -4.47 8.68
N ALA A 79 -12.48 -3.39 9.10
CA ALA A 79 -11.86 -2.06 9.18
C ALA A 79 -10.67 -2.01 10.15
N GLU A 80 -10.71 -2.75 11.27
CA GLU A 80 -9.68 -2.66 12.30
C GLU A 80 -8.33 -3.25 11.83
N ARG A 81 -8.33 -4.42 11.19
CA ARG A 81 -7.10 -5.03 10.65
C ARG A 81 -6.57 -4.19 9.49
N LEU A 82 -7.46 -3.71 8.63
CA LEU A 82 -7.11 -2.84 7.52
C LEU A 82 -6.53 -1.50 8.00
N ALA A 83 -7.01 -0.95 9.11
CA ALA A 83 -6.43 0.26 9.70
C ALA A 83 -4.96 0.06 10.10
N ARG A 84 -4.63 -1.08 10.74
CA ARG A 84 -3.24 -1.41 11.10
C ARG A 84 -2.35 -1.56 9.89
N ILE A 85 -2.81 -2.29 8.87
CA ILE A 85 -2.06 -2.49 7.62
C ILE A 85 -1.83 -1.14 6.93
N MET A 86 -2.88 -0.35 6.77
CA MET A 86 -2.78 0.93 6.08
C MET A 86 -1.97 1.95 6.85
N ASN A 87 -1.95 1.90 8.19
CA ASN A 87 -1.06 2.72 8.99
C ASN A 87 0.40 2.46 8.61
N ALA A 88 0.83 1.19 8.64
CA ALA A 88 2.20 0.81 8.28
C ALA A 88 2.55 1.20 6.83
N VAL A 89 1.62 0.99 5.89
CA VAL A 89 1.82 1.35 4.48
C VAL A 89 1.86 2.87 4.27
N ILE A 90 1.17 3.67 5.08
CA ILE A 90 1.27 5.13 5.05
C ILE A 90 2.62 5.57 5.61
N GLU A 91 3.00 5.06 6.79
CA GLU A 91 4.24 5.43 7.48
C GLU A 91 5.47 5.12 6.63
N ALA A 92 5.57 3.91 6.08
CA ALA A 92 6.66 3.55 5.17
C ALA A 92 6.74 4.49 3.95
N GLY A 93 5.59 4.93 3.42
CA GLY A 93 5.56 5.89 2.32
C GLY A 93 5.99 7.31 2.72
N LEU A 94 5.82 7.70 3.98
CA LEU A 94 6.33 8.97 4.52
C LEU A 94 7.84 8.89 4.74
N GLU A 95 8.32 7.79 5.33
CA GLU A 95 9.75 7.54 5.59
C GLU A 95 10.56 7.61 4.29
N VAL A 96 10.15 6.85 3.26
CA VAL A 96 10.81 6.87 1.94
C VAL A 96 10.81 8.27 1.32
N ALA A 97 9.73 9.06 1.52
CA ALA A 97 9.66 10.42 1.00
C ALA A 97 10.62 11.37 1.73
N GLU A 98 10.78 11.21 3.04
CA GLU A 98 11.72 11.99 3.87
C GLU A 98 13.18 11.64 3.52
N GLU A 99 13.49 10.36 3.35
CA GLU A 99 14.80 9.88 2.90
C GLU A 99 15.15 10.47 1.53
N SER A 100 14.21 10.43 0.58
CA SER A 100 14.40 10.98 -0.77
C SER A 100 14.64 12.49 -0.78
N ALA A 101 14.00 13.23 0.13
CA ALA A 101 14.21 14.68 0.26
C ALA A 101 15.59 15.00 0.86
N THR A 102 16.07 14.16 1.78
CA THR A 102 17.39 14.29 2.41
C THR A 102 18.51 14.02 1.41
N HIS A 103 18.39 12.98 0.58
CA HIS A 103 19.36 12.66 -0.48
C HIS A 103 19.35 13.63 -1.66
N ALA A 104 18.33 14.48 -1.77
CA ALA A 104 18.24 15.52 -2.80
C ALA A 104 18.88 16.85 -2.36
N SER A 105 19.37 16.96 -1.12
CA SER A 105 20.17 18.10 -0.66
C SER A 105 21.66 17.82 -0.93
N PRO A 106 22.40 18.76 -1.57
CA PRO A 106 23.79 18.55 -1.99
C PRO A 106 24.78 18.46 -0.83
#